data_AF-A0AAW4YRG3-F1
#
_entry.id   AF-A0AAW4YRG3-F1
#
_cell.length_a   1.000
_cell.length_b   1.000
_cell.length_c   1.000
_cell.angle_alpha   90.00
_cell.angle_beta   90.00
_cell.angle_gamma   90.00
#
_symmetry.space_group_name_H-M   'P 1'
#
loop_
_entity.id
_entity.type
_entity.pdbx_description
1 polymer ?
#
loop_
_entity_poly.entity_id
_entity_poly.type
_entity_poly.pdbx_seq_one_letter_code
_entity_poly.pdbx_strand_id
1 'polypeptide(L)'
;MQDEQLLLDGLALMGVGMGFVFVFLTILVLATTLMSLVIRRLAPSPVSPAAAPTSTTPSTKDDGEIMAVISTAIHRYRQRR
;
A
#
# COMPACT_ATOMS: atom_id res chain seq x y z
N MET A 1 27.00 -41.33 -12.46
CA MET A 1 25.71 -41.92 -12.89
C MET A 1 24.64 -41.89 -11.78
N GLN A 2 24.67 -42.71 -10.71
CA GLN A 2 23.64 -42.63 -9.65
C GLN A 2 23.71 -41.34 -8.81
N ASP A 3 24.91 -40.86 -8.47
CA ASP A 3 25.07 -39.66 -7.62
C ASP A 3 24.61 -38.36 -8.33
N GLU A 4 24.81 -38.29 -9.64
CA GLU A 4 24.30 -37.18 -10.46
C GLU A 4 22.78 -37.14 -10.48
N GLN A 5 22.13 -38.31 -10.50
CA GLN A 5 20.68 -38.40 -10.43
C GLN A 5 20.15 -37.87 -9.09
N LEU A 6 20.79 -38.23 -7.98
CA LEU A 6 20.42 -37.76 -6.63
C LEU A 6 20.63 -36.25 -6.46
N LEU A 7 21.71 -35.70 -7.04
CA LEU A 7 21.94 -34.25 -7.03
C LEU A 7 20.90 -33.50 -7.86
N LEU A 8 20.52 -34.03 -9.03
CA LEU A 8 19.46 -33.44 -9.86
C LEU A 8 18.09 -33.50 -9.18
N ASP A 9 17.76 -34.61 -8.53
CA ASP A 9 16.53 -34.76 -7.75
C ASP A 9 16.50 -33.80 -6.55
N GLY A 10 17.64 -33.65 -5.85
CA GLY A 10 17.78 -32.68 -4.76
C GLY A 10 17.61 -31.23 -5.24
N LEU A 11 18.17 -30.89 -6.41
CA LEU A 11 18.03 -29.57 -7.01
C LEU A 11 16.59 -29.30 -7.47
N ALA A 12 15.91 -30.30 -8.05
CA ALA A 12 14.50 -30.22 -8.40
C ALA A 12 13.62 -30.03 -7.17
N LEU A 13 13.88 -30.78 -6.09
CA LEU A 13 13.17 -30.66 -4.82
C LEU A 13 13.36 -29.27 -4.19
N MET A 14 14.57 -28.72 -4.27
CA MET A 14 14.87 -27.37 -3.77
C MET A 14 14.13 -26.30 -4.59
N GLY A 15 14.10 -26.43 -5.92
CA GLY A 15 13.35 -25.54 -6.80
C GLY A 15 11.84 -25.56 -6.52
N VAL A 16 11.26 -26.76 -6.36
CA VAL A 16 9.84 -26.93 -6.03
C VAL A 16 9.54 -26.36 -4.64
N GLY A 17 10.38 -26.66 -3.64
CA GLY A 17 10.23 -26.16 -2.29
C GLY A 17 10.29 -24.63 -2.22
N MET A 18 11.25 -24.02 -2.92
CA MET A 18 11.39 -22.56 -2.97
C MET A 18 10.22 -21.90 -3.71
N GLY A 19 9.72 -22.52 -4.78
CA GLY A 19 8.50 -22.08 -5.48
C GLY A 19 7.26 -22.12 -4.60
N PHE A 20 7.06 -23.21 -3.84
CA PHE A 20 5.92 -23.32 -2.92
C PHE A 20 5.96 -22.26 -1.83
N VAL A 21 7.12 -22.03 -1.22
CA VAL A 21 7.30 -20.97 -0.22
C VAL A 21 6.99 -19.59 -0.82
N PHE A 22 7.45 -19.31 -2.04
CA PHE A 22 7.16 -18.05 -2.71
C PHE A 22 5.66 -17.84 -2.94
N VAL A 23 4.94 -18.86 -3.42
CA VAL A 23 3.49 -18.80 -3.60
C VAL A 23 2.78 -18.60 -2.26
N PHE A 24 3.18 -19.34 -1.23
CA PHE A 24 2.61 -19.24 0.10
C PHE A 24 2.78 -17.83 0.70
N LEU A 25 3.99 -17.26 0.61
CA LEU A 25 4.24 -15.89 1.05
C LEU A 25 3.47 -14.87 0.22
N THR A 26 3.36 -15.05 -1.09
CA THR A 26 2.57 -14.17 -1.97
C THR A 26 1.11 -14.16 -1.53
N ILE A 27 0.53 -15.32 -1.23
CA ILE A 27 -0.84 -15.44 -0.71
C ILE A 27 -0.96 -14.75 0.64
N LEU A 28 -0.01 -14.94 1.56
CA LEU A 28 0.00 -14.28 2.87
C LEU A 28 0.06 -12.76 2.75
N VAL A 29 0.91 -12.23 1.87
CA VAL A 29 1.02 -10.79 1.59
C VAL A 29 -0.29 -10.25 1.00
N LEU A 30 -0.89 -10.98 0.05
CA LEU A 30 -2.21 -10.60 -0.49
C LEU A 30 -3.28 -10.60 0.61
N ALA A 31 -3.32 -11.62 1.45
CA ALA A 31 -4.30 -11.74 2.53
C ALA A 31 -4.16 -10.60 3.54
N THR A 32 -2.93 -10.28 3.97
CA THR A 32 -2.66 -9.14 4.86
C THR A 32 -2.97 -7.80 4.20
N THR A 33 -2.72 -7.67 2.88
CA THR A 33 -3.10 -6.46 2.12
C THR A 33 -4.62 -6.33 2.01
N LEU A 34 -5.34 -7.42 1.76
CA LEU A 34 -6.81 -7.44 1.76
C LEU A 34 -7.34 -7.05 3.13
N MET A 35 -6.79 -7.65 4.20
CA MET A 35 -7.16 -7.31 5.57
C MET A 35 -6.93 -5.81 5.84
N SER A 36 -5.78 -5.27 5.42
CA SER A 36 -5.49 -3.83 5.52
C SER A 36 -6.51 -2.98 4.76
N LEU A 37 -6.89 -3.39 3.54
CA LEU A 37 -7.87 -2.68 2.72
C LEU A 37 -9.28 -2.73 3.35
N VAL A 38 -9.69 -3.89 3.85
CA VAL A 38 -10.96 -4.10 4.53
C VAL A 38 -11.01 -3.24 5.79
N ILE A 39 -9.95 -3.23 6.60
CA ILE A 39 -9.86 -2.40 7.81
C ILE A 39 -9.95 -0.92 7.44
N ARG A 40 -9.19 -0.44 6.43
CA ARG A 40 -9.25 0.97 5.98
C ARG A 40 -10.63 1.38 5.46
N ARG A 41 -11.39 0.43 4.91
CA ARG A 41 -12.74 0.68 4.35
C ARG A 41 -13.84 0.57 5.40
N LEU A 42 -13.70 -0.32 6.39
CA LEU A 42 -14.68 -0.50 7.49
C LEU A 42 -14.43 0.46 8.66
N ALA A 43 -13.20 0.91 8.87
CA ALA A 43 -12.84 1.95 9.84
C ALA A 43 -12.35 3.19 9.09
N PRO A 44 -13.23 4.19 8.82
CA PRO A 44 -12.79 5.49 8.33
C PRO A 44 -11.88 6.12 9.38
N SER A 45 -10.57 6.10 9.11
CA SER A 45 -9.52 6.93 9.70
C SER A 45 -9.51 7.06 11.24
N PRO A 46 -8.67 6.29 11.97
CA PRO A 46 -7.83 6.98 12.92
C PRO A 46 -6.91 7.85 12.06
N VAL A 47 -7.18 9.14 12.06
CA VAL A 47 -6.22 10.19 11.71
C VAL A 47 -4.82 9.65 12.00
N SER A 48 -4.03 9.39 10.96
CA SER A 48 -2.58 9.33 11.16
C SER A 48 -2.29 10.61 11.92
N PRO A 49 -1.66 10.58 13.11
CA PRO A 49 -0.95 11.78 13.52
C PRO A 49 -0.07 12.08 12.33
N ALA A 50 -0.35 13.19 11.64
CA ALA A 50 0.63 13.78 10.76
C ALA A 50 1.92 13.76 11.58
N ALA A 51 3.00 13.19 11.05
CA ALA A 51 4.32 13.44 11.61
C ALA A 51 4.36 14.94 11.91
N ALA A 52 4.43 15.28 13.19
CA ALA A 52 4.03 16.58 13.69
C ALA A 52 4.69 17.67 12.84
N PRO A 53 3.94 18.62 12.22
CA PRO A 53 4.57 19.84 11.82
C PRO A 53 4.96 20.53 13.11
N THR A 54 6.26 20.57 13.38
CA THR A 54 6.84 21.40 14.43
C THR A 54 6.23 22.79 14.26
N SER A 55 5.43 23.17 15.24
CA SER A 55 4.63 24.38 15.27
C SER A 55 5.42 25.60 14.80
N THR A 56 4.87 26.36 13.85
CA THR A 56 4.85 27.84 13.90
C THR A 56 3.73 28.36 12.98
N THR A 57 2.76 29.06 13.60
CA THR A 57 1.81 30.04 13.03
C THR A 57 0.34 29.59 12.88
N PRO A 58 -0.62 30.43 13.34
CA PRO A 58 -2.05 30.11 13.45
C PRO A 58 -2.76 29.74 12.15
N SER A 59 -3.80 28.94 12.36
CA SER A 59 -4.77 28.25 11.49
C SER A 59 -5.43 29.02 10.32
N THR A 60 -5.08 30.27 10.06
CA THR A 60 -5.62 31.03 8.91
C THR A 60 -5.08 30.54 7.57
N LYS A 61 -3.89 29.92 7.57
CA LYS A 61 -3.24 29.44 6.35
C LYS A 61 -3.93 28.21 5.75
N ASP A 62 -4.46 27.33 6.61
CA ASP A 62 -5.16 26.09 6.22
C ASP A 62 -6.53 26.40 5.60
N ASP A 63 -7.31 27.29 6.22
CA ASP A 63 -8.61 27.73 5.68
C ASP A 63 -8.47 28.43 4.32
N GLY A 64 -7.44 29.27 4.16
CA GLY A 64 -7.15 29.94 2.90
C GLY A 64 -6.72 28.97 1.80
N GLU A 65 -5.93 27.95 2.14
CA GLU A 65 -5.50 26.91 1.22
C GLU A 65 -6.68 26.04 0.75
N ILE A 66 -7.55 25.61 1.68
CA ILE A 66 -8.74 24.82 1.38
C ILE A 66 -9.69 25.61 0.47
N MET A 67 -9.93 26.89 0.76
CA MET A 67 -10.76 27.76 -0.09
C MET A 67 -10.16 27.98 -1.48
N ALA A 68 -8.83 28.08 -1.59
CA ALA A 68 -8.12 28.19 -2.87
C ALA A 68 -8.24 26.91 -3.71
N VAL A 69 -8.16 25.73 -3.08
CA VAL A 69 -8.34 24.44 -3.76
C VAL A 69 -9.77 24.27 -4.25
N ILE A 70 -10.77 24.60 -3.42
CA ILE A 70 -12.20 24.50 -3.78
C ILE A 70 -12.53 25.45 -4.94
N SER A 71 -12.09 26.71 -4.87
CA SER A 71 -12.34 27.68 -5.95
C SER A 71 -11.69 27.26 -7.27
N THR A 72 -10.46 26.73 -7.23
CA THR A 72 -9.76 26.20 -8.40
C THR A 72 -10.50 24.99 -8.99
N ALA A 73 -10.97 24.07 -8.15
CA ALA A 73 -11.72 22.89 -8.57
C ALA A 73 -13.05 23.26 -9.28
N ILE A 74 -13.79 24.21 -8.71
CA ILE A 74 -15.06 24.70 -9.28
C ILE A 74 -14.80 25.43 -10.61
N HIS A 75 -13.78 26.28 -10.66
CA HIS A 75 -13.43 27.04 -11.86
C HIS A 75 -13.06 26.11 -13.02
N ARG A 76 -12.23 25.09 -12.76
CA ARG A 76 -11.85 24.07 -13.73
C ARG A 76 -13.04 23.26 -14.22
N TYR A 77 -13.96 22.88 -13.32
CA TYR A 77 -15.18 22.15 -13.71
C TYR A 77 -16.09 22.99 -14.60
N ARG A 78 -16.26 24.28 -14.28
CA ARG A 78 -17.11 25.20 -15.05
C ARG A 78 -16.52 25.57 -16.40
N GLN A 79 -15.19 25.63 -16.55
CA GLN A 79 -14.54 25.82 -17.86
C GLN A 79 -14.62 24.56 -18.74
N ARG A 80 -14.79 23.39 -18.13
CA ARG A 80 -14.83 22.10 -18.83
C ARG A 80 -16.26 21.65 -19.19
N ARG A 81 -17.29 22.36 -18.72
CA ARG A 81 -18.68 22.25 -19.15
C ARG A 81 -19.03 23.44 -20.05
#